data_AF-A0A4W5KB04-F1
#
_entry.id   AF-A0A4W5KB04-F1
#
_cell.length_a   1.000
_cell.length_b   1.000
_cell.length_c   1.000
_cell.angle_alpha   90.00
_cell.angle_beta   90.00
_cell.angle_gamma   90.00
#
_symmetry.space_group_name_H-M   'P 1'
#
loop_
_entity.id
_entity.type
_entity.pdbx_description
1 polymer ?
#
loop_
_entity_poly.entity_id
_entity_poly.type
_entity_poly.pdbx_seq_one_letter_code
_entity_poly.pdbx_strand_id
1 'polypeptide(L)'
;YHYISTTTPALLGNKNGIIYSSPFTSLSPFSLSPYRARVEKVQSPAKVHVFYIDYGNREIVPSTRLAVIPPAFSTRTLAAQATEYTFAYIQVPQDEDARADVVDSLVRDIQNTQCLLNVEHSGVTCPHVTLQFADSKDDVGLSLVKEGMVMVDVRKEKHLQKMVTEYLNGQESAKTARLNIWRYGDFRDDDADEFGYKLKK
;
A
#
# COMPACT_ATOMS: atom_id res chain seq x y z
N TYR A 1 14.59 -8.08 -34.27
CA TYR A 1 14.81 -8.35 -32.82
C TYR A 1 14.42 -9.78 -32.55
N HIS A 2 15.40 -10.66 -32.28
CA HIS A 2 15.15 -12.08 -32.03
C HIS A 2 14.68 -12.26 -30.58
N TYR A 3 13.42 -12.68 -30.40
CA TYR A 3 12.94 -13.19 -29.11
C TYR A 3 13.30 -14.67 -29.03
N ILE A 4 14.21 -15.02 -28.15
CA ILE A 4 14.50 -16.42 -27.85
C ILE A 4 13.44 -16.90 -26.86
N SER A 5 12.47 -17.64 -27.38
CA SER A 5 11.54 -18.48 -26.63
C SER A 5 12.28 -19.71 -26.09
N THR A 6 13.14 -19.53 -25.09
CA THR A 6 13.77 -20.67 -24.39
C THR A 6 12.97 -21.03 -23.15
N THR A 7 12.08 -22.00 -23.35
CA THR A 7 11.76 -23.08 -22.42
C THR A 7 11.11 -22.64 -21.10
N THR A 8 9.80 -22.36 -21.21
CA THR A 8 8.78 -22.22 -20.16
C THR A 8 8.92 -23.18 -18.95
N PRO A 9 9.37 -24.45 -19.10
CA PRO A 9 9.56 -25.36 -17.96
C PRO A 9 10.62 -24.93 -16.94
N ALA A 10 11.72 -24.28 -17.34
CA ALA A 10 12.84 -23.98 -16.43
C ALA A 10 12.55 -22.79 -15.49
N LEU A 11 11.72 -21.84 -15.93
CA LEU A 11 11.30 -20.68 -15.15
C LEU A 11 10.36 -21.07 -13.99
N LEU A 12 9.51 -22.08 -14.19
CA LEU A 12 8.54 -22.54 -13.20
C LEU A 12 9.19 -23.37 -12.07
N GLY A 13 10.41 -23.87 -12.28
CA GLY A 13 11.20 -24.57 -11.26
C GLY A 13 11.92 -23.63 -10.28
N ASN A 14 12.13 -22.36 -10.65
CA ASN A 14 12.84 -21.40 -9.81
C ASN A 14 11.86 -20.55 -9.02
N LYS A 15 11.43 -21.07 -7.87
CA LYS A 15 10.44 -20.46 -6.97
C LYS A 15 10.83 -19.07 -6.40
N ASN A 16 12.03 -18.57 -6.71
CA ASN A 16 12.56 -17.29 -6.24
C ASN A 16 13.24 -16.46 -7.35
N GLY A 17 13.06 -16.81 -8.63
CA GLY A 17 13.72 -16.14 -9.75
C GLY A 17 13.13 -14.77 -10.06
N ILE A 18 13.98 -13.75 -10.13
CA ILE A 18 13.62 -12.45 -10.72
C ILE A 18 13.50 -12.65 -12.23
N ILE A 19 12.43 -12.13 -12.80
CA ILE A 19 12.05 -12.28 -14.20
C ILE A 19 11.66 -10.93 -14.79
N TYR A 20 11.71 -10.85 -16.11
CA TYR A 20 11.00 -9.81 -16.84
C TYR A 20 9.55 -10.21 -17.06
N SER A 21 8.64 -9.27 -16.85
CA SER A 21 7.27 -9.36 -17.34
C SER A 21 7.05 -8.32 -18.43
N SER A 22 6.43 -8.72 -19.55
CA SER A 22 6.06 -7.79 -20.62
C SER A 22 5.09 -6.73 -20.07
N PRO A 23 5.12 -5.50 -20.63
CA PRO A 23 4.45 -4.35 -20.04
C PRO A 23 2.94 -4.54 -19.83
N PHE A 24 2.49 -3.86 -18.78
CA PHE A 24 1.12 -3.74 -18.33
C PHE A 24 0.22 -3.10 -19.39
N THR A 25 -0.98 -3.63 -19.58
CA THR A 25 -2.00 -3.04 -20.48
C THR A 25 -2.42 -1.62 -20.05
N SER A 26 -2.19 -1.24 -18.79
CA SER A 26 -2.71 0.01 -18.22
C SER A 26 -1.67 1.10 -17.96
N LEU A 27 -0.37 0.86 -18.22
CA LEU A 27 0.68 1.90 -18.13
C LEU A 27 0.96 2.55 -19.50
N SER A 28 0.57 1.87 -20.58
CA SER A 28 0.46 2.35 -21.96
C SER A 28 0.58 1.14 -22.89
N PRO A 29 -0.31 0.98 -23.89
CA PRO A 29 -0.13 -0.03 -24.94
C PRO A 29 1.12 0.21 -25.81
N PHE A 30 1.83 1.33 -25.60
CA PHE A 30 3.06 1.71 -26.30
C PHE A 30 4.33 1.53 -25.46
N SER A 31 4.23 1.17 -24.17
CA SER A 31 5.44 0.75 -23.44
C SER A 31 5.89 -0.57 -24.04
N LEU A 32 7.06 -0.59 -24.67
CA LEU A 32 7.69 -1.79 -25.24
C LEU A 32 8.73 -2.40 -24.29
N SER A 33 8.94 -1.79 -23.12
CA SER A 33 10.02 -2.16 -22.22
C SER A 33 9.54 -3.15 -21.15
N PRO A 34 10.22 -4.30 -20.97
CA PRO A 34 9.87 -5.24 -19.91
C PRO A 34 10.23 -4.67 -18.54
N TYR A 35 9.42 -5.00 -17.52
CA TYR A 35 9.65 -4.58 -16.14
C TYR A 35 10.21 -5.73 -15.28
N ARG A 36 11.01 -5.41 -14.27
CA ARG A 36 11.52 -6.41 -13.32
C ARG A 36 10.41 -6.86 -12.38
N ALA A 37 10.26 -8.17 -12.24
CA ALA A 37 9.26 -8.76 -11.37
C ALA A 37 9.83 -9.99 -10.65
N ARG A 38 9.18 -10.38 -9.55
CA ARG A 38 9.46 -11.60 -8.79
C ARG A 38 8.24 -12.52 -8.89
N VAL A 39 8.47 -13.80 -9.19
CA VAL A 39 7.40 -14.81 -9.10
C VAL A 39 7.06 -15.04 -7.63
N GLU A 40 5.80 -14.88 -7.26
CA GLU A 40 5.31 -15.18 -5.91
C GLU A 40 4.63 -16.54 -5.85
N LYS A 41 3.85 -16.91 -6.88
CA LYS A 41 3.12 -18.17 -6.94
C LYS A 41 2.87 -18.62 -8.37
N VAL A 42 3.15 -19.89 -8.66
CA VAL A 42 2.76 -20.54 -9.92
C VAL A 42 1.50 -21.36 -9.67
N GLN A 43 0.35 -20.92 -10.18
CA GLN A 43 -0.89 -21.71 -10.14
C GLN A 43 -0.98 -22.64 -11.34
N SER A 44 -0.65 -22.14 -12.54
CA SER A 44 -0.52 -22.91 -13.77
C SER A 44 0.35 -22.15 -14.77
N PRO A 45 0.75 -22.74 -15.91
CA PRO A 45 1.48 -22.01 -16.96
C PRO A 45 0.72 -20.78 -17.51
N ALA A 46 -0.60 -20.74 -17.37
CA ALA A 46 -1.44 -19.59 -17.78
C ALA A 46 -1.68 -18.59 -16.64
N LYS A 47 -1.39 -18.96 -15.38
CA LYS A 47 -1.66 -18.15 -14.18
C LYS A 47 -0.45 -18.17 -13.24
N VAL A 48 0.44 -17.21 -13.45
CA VAL A 48 1.61 -16.96 -12.60
C VAL A 48 1.43 -15.62 -11.90
N HIS A 49 1.44 -15.62 -10.57
CA HIS A 49 1.39 -14.43 -9.74
C HIS A 49 2.79 -13.80 -9.69
N VAL A 50 2.86 -12.53 -10.07
CA VAL A 50 4.10 -11.75 -10.09
C VAL A 50 3.95 -10.48 -9.27
N PHE A 51 5.04 -10.06 -8.64
CA PHE A 51 5.19 -8.78 -7.94
C PHE A 51 6.24 -7.94 -8.65
N TYR A 52 5.87 -6.75 -9.11
CA TYR A 52 6.77 -5.83 -9.80
C TYR A 52 7.65 -5.11 -8.78
N ILE A 53 8.92 -5.52 -8.69
CA ILE A 53 9.81 -5.14 -7.59
C ILE A 53 10.20 -3.65 -7.57
N ASP A 54 9.96 -2.94 -8.65
CA ASP A 54 10.27 -1.51 -8.79
C ASP A 54 9.03 -0.61 -8.65
N TYR A 55 7.82 -1.19 -8.62
CA TYR A 55 6.56 -0.45 -8.59
C TYR A 55 5.60 -0.89 -7.47
N GLY A 56 5.73 -2.10 -6.95
CA GLY A 56 4.94 -2.61 -5.82
C GLY A 56 3.59 -3.25 -6.21
N ASN A 57 3.14 -3.12 -7.45
CA ASN A 57 1.89 -3.75 -7.91
C ASN A 57 2.07 -5.26 -8.17
N ARG A 58 0.96 -6.00 -8.13
CA ARG A 58 0.89 -7.44 -8.41
C ARG A 58 0.02 -7.72 -9.63
N GLU A 59 0.32 -8.78 -10.36
CA GLU A 59 -0.46 -9.22 -11.53
C GLU A 59 -0.48 -10.74 -11.63
N ILE A 60 -1.50 -11.29 -12.27
CA ILE A 60 -1.55 -12.69 -12.70
C ILE A 60 -1.35 -12.71 -14.21
N VAL A 61 -0.23 -13.29 -14.66
CA VAL A 61 0.16 -13.32 -16.07
C VAL A 61 0.42 -14.74 -16.55
N PRO A 62 0.25 -15.04 -17.84
CA PRO A 62 0.73 -16.28 -18.41
C PRO A 62 2.26 -16.31 -18.43
N SER A 63 2.83 -17.50 -18.30
CA SER A 63 4.28 -17.76 -18.38
C SER A 63 4.92 -17.29 -19.69
N THR A 64 4.14 -17.16 -20.77
CA THR A 64 4.60 -16.61 -22.06
C THR A 64 4.96 -15.14 -22.00
N ARG A 65 4.47 -14.39 -21.00
CA ARG A 65 4.87 -12.99 -20.73
C ARG A 65 6.12 -12.89 -19.85
N LEU A 66 6.70 -14.02 -19.44
CA LEU A 66 7.81 -14.07 -18.49
C LEU A 66 9.12 -14.45 -19.18
N ALA A 67 10.22 -13.80 -18.80
CA ALA A 67 11.55 -14.12 -19.29
C ALA A 67 12.60 -14.05 -18.17
N VAL A 68 13.70 -14.78 -18.30
CA VAL A 68 14.84 -14.72 -17.37
C VAL A 68 15.45 -13.31 -17.39
N ILE A 69 15.76 -12.76 -16.21
CA ILE A 69 16.48 -11.47 -16.14
C ILE A 69 17.98 -11.67 -16.46
N PRO A 70 18.57 -10.90 -17.39
CA PRO A 70 20.01 -10.88 -17.60
C PRO A 70 20.74 -10.42 -16.34
N PRO A 71 21.91 -10.98 -16.01
CA PRO A 71 22.64 -10.63 -14.79
C PRO A 71 22.92 -9.13 -14.62
N ALA A 72 23.11 -8.41 -15.73
CA ALA A 72 23.32 -6.96 -15.76
C ALA A 72 22.16 -6.16 -15.12
N PHE A 73 20.94 -6.70 -15.10
CA PHE A 73 19.75 -6.03 -14.55
C PHE A 73 19.27 -6.65 -13.24
N SER A 74 20.06 -7.57 -12.65
CA SER A 74 19.71 -8.26 -11.42
C SER A 74 19.59 -7.31 -10.22
N THR A 75 18.98 -7.79 -9.13
CA THR A 75 18.90 -7.04 -7.86
C THR A 75 20.25 -6.79 -7.20
N ARG A 76 21.31 -7.49 -7.63
CA ARG A 76 22.68 -7.19 -7.18
C ARG A 76 23.23 -5.91 -7.84
N THR A 77 22.85 -5.65 -9.09
CA THR A 77 23.26 -4.45 -9.81
C THR A 77 22.45 -3.24 -9.35
N LEU A 78 21.14 -3.41 -9.22
CA LEU A 78 20.22 -2.37 -8.74
C LEU A 78 19.19 -3.01 -7.82
N ALA A 79 19.15 -2.62 -6.55
CA ALA A 79 18.17 -3.15 -5.60
C ALA A 79 16.71 -2.95 -6.10
N ALA A 80 15.76 -3.70 -5.53
CA ALA A 80 14.34 -3.43 -5.76
C ALA A 80 14.04 -1.98 -5.35
N GLN A 81 13.32 -1.25 -6.21
CA GLN A 81 13.08 0.18 -5.98
C GLN A 81 11.76 0.47 -5.24
N ALA A 82 10.81 -0.47 -5.23
CA ALA A 82 9.59 -0.33 -4.43
C ALA A 82 9.84 -0.79 -2.99
N THR A 83 9.48 0.06 -2.04
CA THR A 83 9.47 -0.25 -0.61
C THR A 83 8.04 -0.09 -0.09
N GLU A 84 7.56 -1.10 0.62
CA GLU A 84 6.23 -1.10 1.23
C GLU A 84 6.24 -0.32 2.54
N TYR A 85 5.22 0.49 2.76
CA TYR A 85 5.00 1.29 3.97
C TYR A 85 3.52 1.27 4.34
N THR A 86 3.23 1.60 5.60
CA THR A 86 1.86 1.81 6.10
C THR A 86 1.77 3.21 6.72
N PHE A 87 0.61 3.86 6.67
CA PHE A 87 0.43 5.15 7.34
C PHE A 87 0.56 5.02 8.87
N ALA A 88 1.29 5.94 9.48
CA ALA A 88 1.31 6.11 10.93
C ALA A 88 0.03 6.78 11.42
N TYR A 89 -0.30 6.55 12.69
CA TYR A 89 -1.36 7.27 13.43
C TYR A 89 -2.78 7.10 12.91
N ILE A 90 -3.04 6.26 11.91
CA ILE A 90 -4.39 5.97 11.41
C ILE A 90 -4.72 4.49 11.55
N GLN A 91 -5.98 4.18 11.83
CA GLN A 91 -6.51 2.82 11.81
C GLN A 91 -7.10 2.53 10.44
N VAL A 92 -6.69 1.41 9.85
CA VAL A 92 -7.30 0.92 8.60
C VAL A 92 -8.74 0.50 8.88
N PRO A 93 -9.74 1.06 8.16
CA PRO A 93 -11.13 0.67 8.33
C PRO A 93 -11.31 -0.85 8.14
N GLN A 94 -12.09 -1.46 9.04
CA GLN A 94 -12.42 -2.89 8.95
C GLN A 94 -13.54 -3.15 7.93
N ASP A 95 -14.46 -2.20 7.81
CA ASP A 95 -15.50 -2.20 6.80
C ASP A 95 -14.88 -2.08 5.39
N GLU A 96 -15.31 -2.94 4.48
CA GLU A 96 -14.74 -3.05 3.14
C GLU A 96 -15.02 -1.80 2.29
N ASP A 97 -16.24 -1.25 2.39
CA ASP A 97 -16.67 -0.09 1.61
C ASP A 97 -15.94 1.17 2.09
N ALA A 98 -15.90 1.38 3.41
CA ALA A 98 -15.14 2.49 4.00
C ALA A 98 -13.64 2.40 3.67
N ARG A 99 -13.08 1.19 3.63
CA ARG A 99 -11.68 0.99 3.24
C ARG A 99 -11.46 1.29 1.76
N ALA A 100 -12.39 0.89 0.89
CA ALA A 100 -12.33 1.20 -0.54
C ALA A 100 -12.36 2.71 -0.77
N ASP A 101 -13.23 3.45 -0.08
CA ASP A 101 -13.31 4.92 -0.17
C ASP A 101 -11.98 5.60 0.21
N VAL A 102 -11.33 5.13 1.29
CA VAL A 102 -10.00 5.62 1.69
C VAL A 102 -8.94 5.34 0.63
N VAL A 103 -8.94 4.14 0.07
CA VAL A 103 -8.01 3.76 -1.00
C VAL A 103 -8.23 4.62 -2.24
N ASP A 104 -9.48 4.84 -2.65
CA ASP A 104 -9.81 5.68 -3.79
C ASP A 104 -9.38 7.14 -3.58
N SER A 105 -9.50 7.65 -2.36
CA SER A 105 -8.98 8.98 -2.00
C SER A 105 -7.47 9.07 -2.13
N LEU A 106 -6.74 8.11 -1.53
CA LEU A 106 -5.28 8.05 -1.65
C LEU A 106 -4.82 7.86 -3.09
N VAL A 107 -5.52 7.04 -3.88
CA VAL A 107 -5.18 6.83 -5.29
C VAL A 107 -5.32 8.13 -6.08
N ARG A 108 -6.43 8.84 -5.89
CA ARG A 108 -6.67 10.13 -6.55
C ARG A 108 -5.63 11.18 -6.18
N ASP A 109 -5.26 11.23 -4.90
CA ASP A 109 -4.48 12.35 -4.37
C ASP A 109 -2.98 12.15 -4.47
N ILE A 110 -2.48 10.91 -4.32
CA ILE A 110 -1.03 10.64 -4.22
C ILE A 110 -0.48 9.60 -5.20
N GLN A 111 -1.29 8.79 -5.87
CA GLN A 111 -0.76 7.76 -6.78
C GLN A 111 -0.01 8.40 -7.95
N ASN A 112 1.21 7.92 -8.21
CA ASN A 112 2.10 8.44 -9.25
C ASN A 112 2.44 9.94 -9.10
N THR A 113 2.36 10.47 -7.88
CA THR A 113 2.83 11.82 -7.54
C THR A 113 4.06 11.74 -6.64
N GLN A 114 4.81 12.85 -6.55
CA GLN A 114 5.92 12.96 -5.61
C GLN A 114 5.40 13.42 -4.25
N CYS A 115 5.78 12.71 -3.18
CA CYS A 115 5.49 13.08 -1.80
C CYS A 115 6.79 13.22 -1.00
N LEU A 116 6.72 13.91 0.14
CA LEU A 116 7.75 13.80 1.18
C LEU A 116 7.33 12.71 2.16
N LEU A 117 8.26 11.82 2.52
CA LEU A 117 8.01 10.71 3.42
C LEU A 117 8.87 10.84 4.66
N ASN A 118 8.27 10.70 5.85
CA ASN A 118 8.99 10.57 7.10
C ASN A 118 8.67 9.23 7.77
N VAL A 119 9.69 8.53 8.25
CA VAL A 119 9.53 7.27 8.98
C VAL A 119 9.31 7.59 10.46
N GLU A 120 8.14 7.23 10.99
CA GLU A 120 7.74 7.57 12.35
C GLU A 120 8.15 6.47 13.34
N HIS A 121 7.80 5.23 13.02
CA HIS A 121 8.14 4.07 13.86
C HIS A 121 8.11 2.77 13.07
N SER A 122 8.77 1.74 13.61
CA SER A 122 8.69 0.39 13.04
C SER A 122 7.27 -0.19 13.20
N GLY A 123 6.84 -0.96 12.21
CA GLY A 123 5.65 -1.82 12.29
C GLY A 123 6.02 -3.30 12.32
N VAL A 124 5.01 -4.17 12.38
CA VAL A 124 5.20 -5.63 12.38
C VAL A 124 5.64 -6.12 10.99
N THR A 125 5.02 -5.59 9.94
CA THR A 125 5.25 -5.98 8.54
C THR A 125 6.19 -5.01 7.83
N CYS A 126 5.88 -3.71 7.91
CA CYS A 126 6.65 -2.64 7.31
C CYS A 126 6.67 -1.39 8.23
N PRO A 127 7.56 -0.42 8.00
CA PRO A 127 7.60 0.81 8.77
C PRO A 127 6.32 1.63 8.60
N HIS A 128 5.94 2.34 9.67
CA HIS A 128 4.85 3.30 9.65
C HIS A 128 5.39 4.70 9.34
N VAL A 129 4.73 5.40 8.44
CA VAL A 129 5.21 6.67 7.86
C VAL A 129 4.12 7.73 7.85
N THR A 130 4.54 9.00 7.88
CA THR A 130 3.73 10.12 7.45
C THR A 130 4.12 10.53 6.03
N LEU A 131 3.14 10.99 5.26
CA LEU A 131 3.35 11.54 3.93
C LEU A 131 2.90 12.99 3.92
N GLN A 132 3.66 13.85 3.26
CA GLN A 132 3.27 15.22 2.96
C GLN A 132 3.19 15.44 1.45
N PHE A 133 2.20 16.22 1.02
CA PHE A 133 2.13 16.69 -0.35
C PHE A 133 3.37 17.54 -0.68
N ALA A 134 3.95 17.35 -1.87
CA ALA A 134 5.21 18.01 -2.23
C ALA A 134 5.08 19.54 -2.35
N ASP A 135 3.89 20.04 -2.67
CA ASP A 135 3.58 21.46 -2.83
C ASP A 135 3.12 22.12 -1.54
N SER A 136 1.99 21.69 -0.96
CA SER A 136 1.40 22.34 0.21
C SER A 136 2.10 21.99 1.51
N LYS A 137 2.83 20.87 1.55
CA LYS A 137 3.41 20.25 2.75
C LYS A 137 2.36 19.76 3.75
N ASP A 138 1.09 19.73 3.38
CA ASP A 138 0.04 19.18 4.23
C ASP A 138 0.23 17.68 4.41
N ASP A 139 -0.08 17.20 5.61
CA ASP A 139 -0.01 15.79 5.96
C ASP A 139 -1.22 15.03 5.39
N VAL A 140 -0.94 14.06 4.53
CA VAL A 140 -1.93 13.25 3.81
C VAL A 140 -2.78 12.42 4.78
N GLY A 141 -2.14 11.78 5.77
CA GLY A 141 -2.84 10.95 6.74
C GLY A 141 -3.72 11.78 7.67
N LEU A 142 -3.24 12.96 8.07
CA LEU A 142 -4.01 13.91 8.86
C LEU A 142 -5.22 14.45 8.09
N SER A 143 -5.11 14.69 6.79
CA SER A 143 -6.24 15.10 5.94
C SER A 143 -7.35 14.05 5.94
N LEU A 144 -7.02 12.76 5.78
CA LEU A 144 -8.01 11.66 5.88
C LEU A 144 -8.74 11.66 7.23
N VAL A 145 -8.02 11.94 8.32
CA VAL A 145 -8.60 12.04 9.67
C VAL A 145 -9.53 13.25 9.79
N LYS A 146 -9.13 14.42 9.28
CA LYS A 146 -9.94 15.64 9.29
C LYS A 146 -11.19 15.53 8.43
N GLU A 147 -11.15 14.72 7.38
CA GLU A 147 -12.31 14.38 6.56
C GLU A 147 -13.17 13.29 7.21
N GLY A 148 -12.73 12.68 8.32
CA GLY A 148 -13.49 11.63 9.01
C GLY A 148 -13.54 10.31 8.25
N MET A 149 -12.60 10.06 7.33
CA MET A 149 -12.54 8.80 6.59
C MET A 149 -11.92 7.67 7.41
N VAL A 150 -11.05 8.01 8.36
CA VAL A 150 -10.32 7.06 9.21
C VAL A 150 -10.29 7.51 10.67
N MET A 151 -10.07 6.55 11.57
CA MET A 151 -9.84 6.82 12.99
C MET A 151 -8.35 6.95 13.29
N VAL A 152 -8.02 7.61 14.40
CA VAL A 152 -6.66 7.77 14.89
C VAL A 152 -6.19 6.51 15.62
N ASP A 153 -5.00 6.01 15.29
CA ASP A 153 -4.27 5.02 16.09
C ASP A 153 -3.45 5.71 17.18
N VAL A 154 -3.91 5.61 18.43
CA VAL A 154 -3.31 6.33 19.56
C VAL A 154 -2.03 5.64 20.01
N ARG A 155 -0.91 6.33 19.84
CA ARG A 155 0.43 5.91 20.28
C ARG A 155 0.71 6.40 21.71
N LYS A 156 1.49 5.64 22.49
CA LYS A 156 1.83 5.97 23.90
C LYS A 156 3.24 6.52 24.07
N GLU A 157 4.06 6.41 23.03
CA GLU A 157 5.45 6.83 23.01
C GLU A 157 5.55 8.34 23.14
N LYS A 158 6.33 8.81 24.12
CA LYS A 158 6.42 10.24 24.50
C LYS A 158 6.80 11.16 23.34
N HIS A 159 7.72 10.72 22.48
CA HIS A 159 8.21 11.52 21.36
C HIS A 159 7.17 11.67 20.23
N LEU A 160 6.14 10.80 20.18
CA LEU A 160 5.06 10.86 19.19
C LEU A 160 3.83 11.66 19.67
N GLN A 161 3.75 11.98 20.96
CA GLN A 161 2.55 12.55 21.57
C GLN A 161 2.10 13.87 20.94
N LYS A 162 3.05 14.68 20.45
CA LYS A 162 2.74 15.93 19.75
C LYS A 162 1.92 15.65 18.49
N MET A 163 2.40 14.73 17.63
CA MET A 163 1.71 14.34 16.40
C MET A 163 0.37 13.65 16.71
N VAL A 164 0.35 12.73 17.67
CA VAL A 164 -0.89 12.04 18.08
C VAL A 164 -1.96 13.04 18.53
N THR A 165 -1.58 14.07 19.30
CA THR A 165 -2.51 15.12 19.74
C THR A 165 -3.07 15.90 18.56
N GLU A 166 -2.25 16.21 17.56
CA GLU A 166 -2.70 16.89 16.33
C GLU A 166 -3.71 16.04 15.55
N TYR A 167 -3.46 14.75 15.41
CA TYR A 167 -4.39 13.80 14.78
C TYR A 167 -5.71 13.69 15.55
N LEU A 168 -5.65 13.59 16.88
CA LEU A 168 -6.85 13.56 17.72
C LEU A 168 -7.69 14.84 17.57
N ASN A 169 -7.05 16.02 17.52
CA ASN A 169 -7.76 17.28 17.27
C ASN A 169 -8.44 17.31 15.88
N GLY A 170 -7.79 16.75 14.86
CA GLY A 170 -8.37 16.56 13.54
C GLY A 170 -9.61 15.65 13.58
N GLN A 171 -9.53 14.55 14.33
CA GLN A 171 -10.64 13.61 14.49
C GLN A 171 -11.82 14.26 15.21
N GLU A 172 -11.59 15.02 16.29
CA GLU A 172 -12.65 15.75 16.99
C GLU A 172 -13.33 16.79 16.11
N SER A 173 -12.58 17.42 15.20
CA SER A 173 -13.14 18.32 14.20
C SER A 173 -14.06 17.57 13.23
N ALA A 174 -13.62 16.42 12.72
CA ALA A 174 -14.41 15.58 11.82
C ALA A 174 -15.70 15.06 12.48
N LYS A 175 -15.62 14.67 13.75
CA LYS A 175 -16.77 14.27 14.56
C LYS A 175 -17.79 15.38 14.73
N THR A 176 -17.31 16.56 15.13
CA THR A 176 -18.17 17.74 15.34
C THR A 176 -18.89 18.13 14.05
N ALA A 177 -18.20 18.02 12.91
CA ALA A 177 -18.75 18.27 11.58
C ALA A 177 -19.58 17.10 11.01
N ARG A 178 -19.67 15.97 11.72
CA ARG A 178 -20.40 14.75 11.31
C ARG A 178 -20.00 14.24 9.93
N LEU A 179 -18.69 14.22 9.66
CA LEU A 179 -18.15 13.81 8.36
C LEU A 179 -18.00 12.28 8.28
N ASN A 180 -18.26 11.71 7.11
CA ASN A 180 -17.98 10.30 6.77
C ASN A 180 -18.38 9.30 7.87
N ILE A 181 -17.43 8.62 8.51
CA ILE A 181 -17.74 7.60 9.52
C ILE A 181 -18.47 8.16 10.75
N TRP A 182 -18.43 9.49 10.94
CA TRP A 182 -19.07 10.21 12.03
C TRP A 182 -20.47 10.75 11.70
N ARG A 183 -21.01 10.45 10.51
CA ARG A 183 -22.32 10.99 10.04
C ARG A 183 -23.50 10.68 10.97
N TYR A 184 -23.40 9.59 11.74
CA TYR A 184 -24.44 9.14 12.67
C TYR A 184 -24.06 9.34 14.15
N GLY A 185 -22.99 10.07 14.45
CA GLY A 185 -22.48 10.26 15.81
C GLY A 185 -21.20 9.45 16.10
N ASP A 186 -20.75 9.47 17.35
CA ASP A 186 -19.60 8.66 17.80
C ASP A 186 -20.08 7.25 18.15
N PHE A 187 -19.97 6.33 17.19
CA PHE A 187 -20.38 4.92 17.35
C PHE A 187 -19.60 4.16 18.44
N ARG A 188 -18.48 4.73 18.92
CA ARG A 188 -17.66 4.13 19.98
C ARG A 188 -18.27 4.35 21.36
N ASP A 189 -19.14 5.36 21.50
CA ASP A 189 -19.85 5.60 22.75
C ASP A 189 -20.97 4.56 22.96
N ASP A 190 -21.56 4.02 21.89
CA ASP A 190 -22.60 2.97 21.96
C ASP A 190 -22.02 1.58 22.31
N ASP A 191 -20.79 1.27 21.88
CA ASP A 191 -20.09 0.02 22.25
C ASP A 191 -19.61 0.00 23.72
N ALA A 192 -19.63 1.14 24.42
CA ALA A 192 -19.11 1.25 25.79
C ALA A 192 -20.07 0.70 26.85
N ASP A 193 -21.39 0.69 26.61
CA ASP A 193 -22.39 0.32 27.64
C ASP A 193 -23.37 -0.80 27.25
N GLU A 194 -23.56 -1.17 25.97
CA GLU A 194 -24.71 -2.02 25.60
C GLU A 194 -24.44 -3.52 25.37
N PHE A 195 -23.20 -4.00 25.26
CA PHE A 195 -22.97 -5.42 24.88
C PHE A 195 -22.00 -6.28 25.71
N GLY A 196 -21.65 -5.91 26.95
CA GLY A 196 -21.25 -6.91 27.97
C GLY A 196 -20.13 -7.93 27.64
N TYR A 197 -19.28 -7.70 26.64
CA TYR A 197 -18.21 -8.62 26.28
C TYR A 197 -16.96 -8.32 27.11
N LYS A 198 -16.83 -9.02 28.24
CA LYS A 198 -15.56 -9.15 28.95
C LYS A 198 -14.55 -9.84 28.03
N LEU A 199 -13.51 -9.10 27.62
CA LEU A 199 -12.30 -9.72 27.07
C LEU A 199 -11.67 -10.60 28.16
N LYS A 200 -11.63 -11.92 27.92
CA LYS A 200 -10.87 -12.84 28.76
C LYS A 200 -9.38 -12.50 28.65
N LYS A 201 -8.71 -12.51 29.81
CA LYS A 201 -7.28 -12.24 30.02
C LYS A 201 -6.37 -13.07 29.12
#